data_AF-A0A3D8HIU9-F1
#
_entry.id   AF-A0A3D8HIU9-F1
#
_cell.length_a   1.000
_cell.length_b   1.000
_cell.length_c   1.000
_cell.angle_alpha   90.00
_cell.angle_beta   90.00
_cell.angle_gamma   90.00
#
_symmetry.space_group_name_H-M   'P 1'
#
loop_
_entity.id
_entity.type
_entity.pdbx_description
1 polymer ?
#
loop_
_entity_poly.entity_id
_entity_poly.type
_entity_poly.pdbx_seq_one_letter_code
_entity_poly.pdbx_strand_id
1 'polypeptide(L)'
;MKTTSRHLSDKLTTEERDLLPSSDFGIPETREFPMPDAAHVRAAEAYFRYASETDKPLLAYRILLKAREYGVEVKSPTVLEWAEKYKP
;
A
#
# COMPACT_ATOMS: atom_id res chain seq x y z
N MET A 1 21.21 21.15 8.51
CA MET A 1 20.00 21.12 7.65
C MET A 1 20.12 19.90 6.75
N LYS A 2 19.35 18.83 6.99
CA LYS A 2 19.35 17.67 6.09
C LYS A 2 18.34 17.93 4.99
N THR A 3 18.83 18.45 3.86
CA THR A 3 18.05 18.56 2.62
C THR A 3 18.02 17.19 1.97
N THR A 4 17.10 16.33 2.41
CA THR A 4 16.78 15.12 1.66
C THR A 4 15.88 15.54 0.52
N SER A 5 16.46 15.65 -0.67
CA SER A 5 15.71 15.63 -1.93
C SER A 5 14.79 14.41 -1.85
N ARG A 6 13.50 14.64 -1.63
CA ARG A 6 12.47 13.60 -1.53
C ARG A 6 12.40 12.94 -2.90
N HIS A 7 13.20 11.90 -3.05
CA HIS A 7 13.35 11.16 -4.28
C HIS A 7 11.96 10.63 -4.67
N LEU A 8 11.51 10.93 -5.88
CA LEU A 8 10.29 10.41 -6.53
C LEU A 8 10.35 8.89 -6.77
N SER A 9 11.01 8.14 -5.89
CA SER A 9 11.15 6.70 -5.99
C SER A 9 10.33 6.03 -4.90
N ASP A 10 9.45 5.14 -5.33
CA ASP A 10 8.67 4.20 -4.51
C ASP A 10 9.55 3.12 -3.86
N LYS A 11 10.86 3.37 -3.73
CA LYS A 11 11.86 2.44 -3.21
C LYS A 11 12.28 2.89 -1.82
N LEU A 12 11.85 2.13 -0.82
CA LEU A 12 12.34 2.24 0.54
C LEU A 12 13.69 1.55 0.68
N THR A 13 14.59 2.14 1.46
CA THR A 13 15.78 1.44 1.98
C THR A 13 15.37 0.34 2.97
N THR A 14 16.27 -0.60 3.25
CA THR A 14 16.02 -1.67 4.22
C THR A 14 15.73 -1.09 5.60
N GLU A 15 16.50 -0.08 6.02
CA GLU A 15 16.35 0.59 7.30
C GLU A 15 15.03 1.35 7.41
N GLU A 16 14.64 2.11 6.36
CA GLU A 16 13.34 2.78 6.33
C GLU A 16 12.20 1.78 6.41
N ARG A 17 12.30 0.66 5.68
CA ARG A 17 11.29 -0.38 5.67
C ARG A 17 11.18 -1.08 7.02
N ASP A 18 12.27 -1.30 7.74
CA ASP A 18 12.25 -1.95 9.06
C ASP A 18 11.60 -1.07 10.13
N LEU A 19 11.76 0.25 10.02
CA LEU A 19 11.15 1.22 10.93
C LEU A 19 9.65 1.41 10.69
N LEU A 20 9.11 0.96 9.54
CA LEU A 20 7.68 1.10 9.26
C LEU A 20 6.83 0.23 10.19
N PRO A 21 5.77 0.80 10.77
CA PRO A 21 4.78 0.04 11.53
C PRO A 21 4.04 -0.91 10.59
N SER A 22 3.55 -2.04 11.12
CA SER A 22 2.78 -3.01 10.33
C SER A 22 1.51 -2.39 9.71
N SER A 23 0.99 -1.30 10.28
CA SER A 23 -0.13 -0.51 9.74
C SER A 23 0.17 0.18 8.41
N ASP A 24 1.44 0.30 8.02
CA ASP A 24 1.85 0.89 6.74
C ASP A 24 2.08 -0.16 5.66
N PHE A 25 1.82 -1.44 5.93
CA PHE A 25 1.91 -2.51 4.93
C PHE A 25 0.52 -2.95 4.47
N GLY A 26 0.36 -3.22 3.19
CA GLY A 26 -0.87 -3.78 2.63
C GLY A 26 -1.17 -5.15 3.20
N ILE A 27 -0.14 -5.96 3.48
CA ILE A 27 -0.25 -7.21 4.23
C ILE A 27 0.65 -7.11 5.48
N PRO A 28 0.08 -6.77 6.65
CA PRO A 28 0.85 -6.54 7.87
C PRO A 28 1.67 -7.74 8.35
N GLU A 29 1.15 -8.96 8.19
CA GLU A 29 1.78 -10.19 8.68
C GLU A 29 3.09 -10.51 7.95
N THR A 30 3.09 -10.38 6.62
CA THR A 30 4.26 -10.64 5.78
C THR A 30 5.08 -9.38 5.48
N ARG A 31 4.62 -8.20 5.93
CA ARG A 31 5.21 -6.88 5.64
C ARG A 31 5.35 -6.64 4.14
N GLU A 32 4.33 -7.02 3.37
CA GLU A 32 4.27 -6.80 1.93
C GLU A 32 3.45 -5.57 1.56
N PHE A 33 3.71 -5.02 0.37
CA PHE A 33 3.07 -3.82 -0.16
C PHE A 33 3.19 -2.62 0.80
N PRO A 34 4.40 -2.09 1.04
CA PRO A 34 4.56 -0.89 1.84
C PRO A 34 3.77 0.26 1.20
N MET A 35 3.04 1.00 2.03
CA MET A 35 2.21 2.17 1.70
C MET A 35 2.41 3.29 2.73
N PRO A 36 3.66 3.77 2.95
CA PRO A 36 3.93 4.90 3.86
C PRO A 36 3.48 6.26 3.31
N ASP A 37 3.16 6.36 2.02
CA ASP A 37 2.73 7.61 1.40
C ASP A 37 1.89 7.37 0.13
N ALA A 38 1.47 8.47 -0.50
CA ALA A 38 0.65 8.48 -1.71
C ALA A 38 1.29 7.79 -2.92
N ALA A 39 2.62 7.87 -3.09
CA ALA A 39 3.32 7.24 -4.22
C ALA A 39 3.26 5.72 -4.07
N HIS A 40 3.50 5.25 -2.86
CA HIS A 40 3.45 3.83 -2.53
C HIS A 40 2.03 3.25 -2.58
N VAL A 41 0.99 4.02 -2.26
CA VAL A 41 -0.41 3.58 -2.47
C VAL A 41 -0.69 3.35 -3.96
N ARG A 42 -0.24 4.26 -4.84
CA ARG A 42 -0.39 4.06 -6.29
C ARG A 42 0.41 2.86 -6.79
N ALA A 43 1.61 2.65 -6.24
CA ALA A 43 2.41 1.47 -6.53
C ALA A 43 1.67 0.19 -6.09
N ALA A 44 1.10 0.16 -4.87
CA ALA A 44 0.33 -0.97 -4.38
C ALA A 44 -0.91 -1.26 -5.25
N GLU A 45 -1.64 -0.23 -5.71
CA GLU A 45 -2.74 -0.40 -6.68
C GLU A 45 -2.24 -1.04 -7.99
N ALA A 46 -1.12 -0.56 -8.55
CA ALA A 46 -0.54 -1.10 -9.79
C ALA A 46 -0.01 -2.53 -9.64
N TYR A 47 0.55 -2.87 -8.48
CA TYR A 47 1.09 -4.19 -8.17
C TYR A 47 0.07 -5.17 -7.60
N PHE A 48 -1.18 -4.74 -7.37
CA PHE A 48 -2.26 -5.55 -6.79
C PHE A 48 -2.42 -6.93 -7.45
N ARG A 49 -2.22 -7.02 -8.77
CA ARG A 49 -2.33 -8.28 -9.54
C ARG A 49 -1.38 -9.39 -9.07
N TYR A 50 -0.29 -9.04 -8.39
CA TYR A 50 0.71 -9.98 -7.89
C TYR A 50 0.43 -10.48 -6.47
N ALA A 51 -0.56 -9.90 -5.77
CA ALA A 51 -0.98 -10.40 -4.48
C ALA A 51 -1.62 -11.80 -4.61
N SER A 52 -1.44 -12.61 -3.58
CA SER A 52 -2.11 -13.92 -3.48
C SER A 52 -3.63 -13.73 -3.44
N GLU A 53 -4.41 -14.71 -3.91
CA GLU A 53 -5.87 -14.58 -3.90
C GLU A 53 -6.46 -14.50 -2.49
N THR A 54 -5.80 -15.11 -1.51
CA THR A 54 -6.19 -15.04 -0.10
C THR A 54 -5.96 -13.65 0.49
N ASP A 55 -4.94 -12.95 0.03
CA ASP A 55 -4.54 -11.64 0.55
C ASP A 55 -5.20 -10.48 -0.20
N LYS A 56 -5.67 -10.70 -1.44
CA LYS A 56 -6.33 -9.68 -2.27
C LYS A 56 -7.45 -8.92 -1.54
N PRO A 57 -8.37 -9.55 -0.78
CA PRO A 57 -9.38 -8.82 -0.04
C PRO A 57 -8.76 -7.84 0.98
N LEU A 58 -7.83 -8.31 1.80
CA LEU A 58 -7.15 -7.51 2.82
C LEU A 58 -6.34 -6.36 2.20
N LEU A 59 -5.54 -6.67 1.18
CA LEU A 59 -4.74 -5.70 0.46
C LEU A 59 -5.62 -4.61 -0.17
N ALA A 60 -6.71 -5.00 -0.83
CA ALA A 60 -7.62 -4.06 -1.48
C ALA A 60 -8.25 -3.11 -0.47
N TYR A 61 -8.77 -3.64 0.65
CA TYR A 61 -9.30 -2.82 1.74
C TYR A 61 -8.27 -1.82 2.26
N ARG A 62 -7.03 -2.26 2.45
CA ARG A 62 -5.95 -1.41 3.00
C ARG A 62 -5.44 -0.37 2.00
N ILE A 63 -5.42 -0.69 0.70
CA ILE A 63 -5.16 0.28 -0.38
C ILE A 63 -6.19 1.40 -0.30
N LEU A 64 -7.49 1.09 -0.18
CA LEU A 64 -8.55 2.11 -0.09
C LEU A 64 -8.45 2.93 1.20
N LEU A 65 -8.11 2.29 2.32
CA LEU A 65 -7.90 2.95 3.61
C LEU A 65 -6.76 3.98 3.52
N LYS A 66 -5.60 3.56 3.02
CA LYS A 66 -4.42 4.43 2.85
C LYS A 66 -4.63 5.47 1.75
N ALA A 67 -5.37 5.14 0.70
CA ALA A 67 -5.73 6.08 -0.35
C ALA A 67 -6.55 7.25 0.22
N ARG A 68 -7.52 6.96 1.10
CA ARG A 68 -8.26 8.01 1.81
C ARG A 68 -7.35 8.85 2.71
N GLU A 69 -6.43 8.21 3.44
CA GLU A 69 -5.48 8.88 4.34
C GLU A 69 -4.57 9.87 3.58
N TYR A 70 -4.06 9.47 2.42
CA TYR A 70 -3.11 10.28 1.64
C TYR A 70 -3.75 11.08 0.50
N GLY A 71 -5.07 11.09 0.36
CA GLY A 71 -5.79 11.81 -0.70
C GLY A 71 -5.54 11.25 -2.11
N VAL A 72 -5.35 9.94 -2.23
CA VAL A 72 -5.20 9.25 -3.52
C VAL A 72 -6.57 8.75 -3.98
N GLU A 73 -6.88 8.96 -5.25
CA GLU A 73 -8.07 8.38 -5.89
C GLU A 73 -7.69 7.03 -6.52
N VAL A 74 -8.32 5.95 -6.05
CA VAL A 74 -8.16 4.59 -6.58
C VAL A 74 -9.26 4.33 -7.60
N LYS A 75 -8.88 3.98 -8.84
CA LYS A 75 -9.83 3.78 -9.95
C LYS A 75 -9.89 2.35 -10.45
N SER A 76 -8.98 1.48 -9.99
CA SER A 76 -8.94 0.08 -10.38
C SER A 76 -10.24 -0.63 -9.99
N PRO A 77 -11.08 -1.07 -10.96
CA PRO A 77 -12.32 -1.79 -10.66
C PRO A 77 -12.04 -3.08 -9.89
N THR A 78 -10.94 -3.75 -10.22
CA THR A 78 -10.50 -4.96 -9.52
C THR A 78 -10.22 -4.69 -8.04
N VAL A 79 -9.54 -3.59 -7.70
CA VAL A 79 -9.29 -3.26 -6.28
C VAL A 79 -10.61 -2.98 -5.56
N LEU A 80 -11.52 -2.24 -6.19
CA LEU A 80 -12.83 -1.95 -5.60
C LEU A 80 -13.64 -3.24 -5.33
N GLU A 81 -13.73 -4.13 -6.31
CA GLU A 81 -14.44 -5.41 -6.19
C GLU A 81 -13.85 -6.32 -5.11
N TRP A 82 -12.52 -6.37 -4.97
CA TRP A 82 -11.87 -7.20 -3.95
C TRP A 82 -12.01 -6.61 -2.55
N ALA A 83 -12.01 -5.29 -2.41
CA ALA A 83 -12.21 -4.63 -1.12
C ALA A 83 -13.59 -4.93 -0.53
N GLU A 84 -14.63 -5.02 -1.35
CA GLU A 84 -15.99 -5.39 -0.91
C GLU A 84 -16.07 -6.82 -0.34
N LYS A 85 -15.15 -7.70 -0.73
CA LYS A 85 -15.10 -9.09 -0.25
C LYS A 85 -14.42 -9.21 1.11
N TYR A 86 -13.69 -8.18 1.55
CA TYR A 86 -13.02 -8.20 2.84
C TYR A 86 -14.03 -8.05 3.98
N LYS A 87 -13.99 -8.98 4.94
CA LYS A 87 -14.80 -8.95 6.15
C LYS A 87 -13.85 -8.84 7.34
N PRO A 88 -13.84 -7.71 8.07
CA PRO A 88 -12.98 -7.51 9.24
C PRO A 88 -13.39 -8.38 10.43
#